data_AF-A0A162NDC6-F1
#
_entry.id   AF-A0A162NDC6-F1
#
_cell.length_a   1.000
_cell.length_b   1.000
_cell.length_c   1.000
_cell.angle_alpha   90.00
_cell.angle_beta   90.00
_cell.angle_gamma   90.00
#
_symmetry.space_group_name_H-M   'P 1'
#
loop_
_entity.id
_entity.type
_entity.pdbx_description
1 polymer ?
#
loop_
_entity_poly.entity_id
_entity_poly.type
_entity_poly.pdbx_seq_one_letter_code
_entity_poly.pdbx_strand_id
1 'polypeptide(L)'
;MVKYFEFDNPCTIITRNLVPHKEFLESAILNKRWILRTDSISTRFINKVMNYLDDKLAPETRIHGVLVDVYGIGILITGESGIGKSETALELIKRGHRLVADDAVDIKQIDGVLHGTSPYITSGMIEVRGMGIIDIPALYGLSSVLKAKDVNMIIYLEQWKEDENYDRLGIDKEYLNILNVPVRKLKIPIRPGRNLAVIIEAAAANYRYSLISNVTPVDVISERINEVARKKNG
;
A
#
# COMPACT_ATOMS: atom_id res chain seq x y z
N MET A 1 -28.35 -6.96 36.25
CA MET A 1 -27.34 -7.58 35.37
C MET A 1 -27.93 -8.48 34.29
N VAL A 2 -29.11 -9.09 34.50
CA VAL A 2 -29.80 -9.95 33.50
C VAL A 2 -29.94 -9.28 32.13
N LYS A 3 -30.33 -8.00 32.10
CA LYS A 3 -30.47 -7.22 30.85
C LYS A 3 -29.19 -7.04 30.04
N TYR A 4 -28.00 -7.18 30.63
CA TYR A 4 -26.74 -6.94 29.91
C TYR A 4 -26.43 -8.07 28.92
N PHE A 5 -26.79 -9.32 29.26
CA PHE A 5 -26.57 -10.48 28.39
C PHE A 5 -27.74 -10.79 27.46
N GLU A 6 -28.83 -10.00 27.54
CA GLU A 6 -29.91 -9.98 26.54
C GLU A 6 -29.46 -9.32 25.23
N PHE A 7 -28.42 -8.48 25.26
CA PHE A 7 -27.81 -7.91 24.05
C PHE A 7 -27.00 -8.96 23.28
N ASP A 8 -26.86 -8.76 21.97
CA ASP A 8 -26.06 -9.67 21.14
C ASP A 8 -24.57 -9.34 21.18
N ASN A 9 -23.93 -9.63 22.33
CA ASN A 9 -22.49 -9.52 22.50
C ASN A 9 -21.80 -10.90 22.33
N PRO A 10 -20.71 -11.01 21.57
CA PRO A 10 -20.04 -12.30 21.38
C PRO A 10 -19.35 -12.80 22.66
N CYS A 11 -18.78 -11.89 23.45
CA CYS A 11 -18.19 -12.19 24.74
C CYS A 11 -18.09 -10.94 25.63
N THR A 12 -17.79 -11.15 26.91
CA THR A 12 -17.40 -10.08 27.85
C THR A 12 -16.03 -10.40 28.44
N ILE A 13 -15.16 -9.39 28.50
CA ILE A 13 -13.79 -9.56 28.99
C ILE A 13 -13.58 -8.72 30.25
N ILE A 14 -13.21 -9.38 31.34
CA ILE A 14 -12.94 -8.76 32.64
C ILE A 14 -11.44 -8.55 32.78
N THR A 15 -11.05 -7.29 32.95
CA THR A 15 -9.65 -6.86 33.02
C THR A 15 -9.15 -6.78 34.46
N ARG A 16 -7.84 -6.57 34.64
CA ARG A 16 -7.17 -6.43 35.96
C ARG A 16 -7.35 -7.64 36.89
N ASN A 17 -7.57 -8.82 36.31
CA ASN A 17 -7.84 -10.08 36.99
C ASN A 17 -9.01 -10.01 37.99
N LEU A 18 -9.94 -9.07 37.83
CA LEU A 18 -11.09 -8.95 38.72
C LEU A 18 -11.94 -10.22 38.65
N VAL A 19 -12.55 -10.57 39.78
CA VAL A 19 -13.44 -11.72 39.89
C VAL A 19 -14.87 -11.25 39.61
N PRO A 20 -15.56 -11.78 38.59
CA PRO A 20 -16.98 -11.46 38.37
C PRO A 20 -17.84 -11.91 39.55
N HIS A 21 -18.90 -11.15 39.83
CA HIS A 21 -19.94 -11.58 40.77
C HIS A 21 -20.65 -12.84 40.25
N LYS A 22 -21.11 -13.71 41.17
CA LYS A 22 -21.77 -14.98 40.83
C LYS A 22 -22.99 -14.78 39.93
N GLU A 23 -23.84 -13.80 40.23
CA GLU A 23 -25.03 -13.47 39.42
C GLU A 23 -24.67 -13.11 37.97
N PHE A 24 -23.49 -12.51 37.74
CA PHE A 24 -23.00 -12.18 36.40
C PHE A 24 -22.61 -13.44 35.62
N LEU A 25 -21.96 -14.40 36.28
CA LEU A 25 -21.62 -15.70 35.69
C LEU A 25 -22.87 -16.53 35.38
N GLU A 26 -23.81 -16.62 36.33
CA GLU A 26 -25.07 -17.34 36.15
C GLU A 26 -25.87 -16.77 34.96
N SER A 27 -25.95 -15.44 34.88
CA SER A 27 -26.62 -14.78 33.76
C SER A 27 -25.93 -15.03 32.42
N ALA A 28 -24.60 -15.07 32.36
CA ALA A 28 -23.88 -15.40 31.14
C ALA A 28 -24.10 -16.85 30.71
N ILE A 29 -24.13 -17.80 31.66
CA ILE A 29 -24.41 -19.21 31.40
C ILE A 29 -25.82 -19.38 30.82
N LEU A 30 -26.82 -18.75 31.45
CA LEU A 30 -28.22 -18.78 30.99
C LEU A 30 -28.36 -18.25 29.55
N ASN A 31 -27.63 -17.18 29.21
CA ASN A 31 -27.64 -16.56 27.89
C ASN A 31 -26.60 -17.12 26.91
N LYS A 32 -25.87 -18.18 27.29
CA LYS A 32 -24.81 -18.83 26.46
C LYS A 32 -23.74 -17.84 25.97
N ARG A 33 -23.31 -16.92 26.83
CA ARG A 33 -22.28 -15.89 26.53
C ARG A 33 -20.95 -16.24 27.18
N TRP A 34 -19.86 -15.96 26.47
CA TRP A 34 -18.50 -16.18 26.99
C TRP A 34 -18.08 -15.07 27.95
N ILE A 35 -17.54 -15.44 29.10
CA ILE A 35 -16.81 -14.54 30.00
C ILE A 35 -15.34 -14.93 30.00
N LEU A 36 -14.49 -13.98 29.61
CA LEU A 36 -13.04 -14.13 29.59
C LEU A 36 -12.42 -13.23 30.66
N ARG A 37 -11.25 -13.61 31.17
CA ARG A 37 -10.51 -12.83 32.19
C ARG A 37 -9.09 -12.61 31.73
N THR A 38 -8.56 -11.42 32.03
CA THR A 38 -7.16 -11.06 31.81
C THR A 38 -6.67 -10.22 32.98
N ASP A 39 -5.39 -10.37 33.32
CA ASP A 39 -4.66 -9.53 34.28
C ASP A 39 -4.27 -8.16 33.72
N SER A 40 -4.39 -7.96 32.40
CA SER A 40 -4.05 -6.70 31.74
C SER A 40 -4.89 -5.53 32.25
N ILE A 41 -4.26 -4.36 32.37
CA ILE A 41 -4.93 -3.10 32.67
C ILE A 41 -5.90 -2.75 31.54
N SER A 42 -7.10 -2.28 31.91
CA SER A 42 -8.23 -2.03 31.00
C SER A 42 -7.85 -1.23 29.74
N THR A 43 -7.21 -0.07 29.89
CA THR A 43 -6.79 0.77 28.76
C THR A 43 -5.82 0.06 27.82
N ARG A 44 -4.83 -0.67 28.38
CA ARG A 44 -3.84 -1.42 27.59
C ARG A 44 -4.50 -2.57 26.85
N PHE A 45 -5.44 -3.25 27.50
CA PHE A 45 -6.18 -4.36 26.90
C PHE A 45 -7.09 -3.87 25.77
N ILE A 46 -7.87 -2.81 26.01
CA ILE A 46 -8.74 -2.21 25.00
C ILE A 46 -7.94 -1.81 23.76
N ASN A 47 -6.82 -1.09 23.92
CA ASN A 47 -5.99 -0.71 22.77
C ASN A 47 -5.47 -1.92 21.99
N LYS A 48 -5.04 -2.99 22.68
CA LYS A 48 -4.59 -4.22 22.01
C LYS A 48 -5.70 -4.91 21.23
N VAL A 49 -6.88 -5.00 21.82
CA VAL A 49 -8.04 -5.64 21.18
C VAL A 49 -8.54 -4.80 20.02
N MET A 50 -8.65 -3.48 20.18
CA MET A 50 -9.07 -2.58 19.10
C MET A 50 -8.10 -2.70 17.91
N ASN A 51 -6.79 -2.53 18.12
CA ASN A 51 -5.82 -2.68 17.04
C ASN A 51 -5.89 -4.05 16.34
N TYR A 52 -6.16 -5.12 17.09
CA TYR A 52 -6.34 -6.45 16.51
C TYR A 52 -7.62 -6.54 15.68
N LEU A 53 -8.74 -6.04 16.20
CA LEU A 53 -10.03 -6.05 15.51
C LEU A 53 -10.02 -5.14 14.29
N ASP A 54 -9.39 -3.96 14.38
CA ASP A 54 -9.22 -3.04 13.26
C ASP A 54 -8.44 -3.73 12.13
N ASP A 55 -7.36 -4.45 12.42
CA ASP A 55 -6.68 -5.27 11.40
C ASP A 55 -7.58 -6.42 10.87
N LYS A 56 -8.25 -7.17 11.74
CA LYS A 56 -9.01 -8.36 11.31
C LYS A 56 -10.32 -8.06 10.59
N LEU A 57 -10.90 -6.90 10.83
CA LEU A 57 -12.18 -6.49 10.27
C LEU A 57 -12.04 -5.37 9.22
N ALA A 58 -10.81 -4.92 8.96
CA ALA A 58 -10.54 -3.92 7.94
C ALA A 58 -11.05 -4.35 6.56
N PRO A 59 -11.62 -3.42 5.77
CA PRO A 59 -11.97 -3.67 4.38
C PRO A 59 -10.77 -4.14 3.57
N GLU A 60 -10.98 -5.14 2.72
CA GLU A 60 -9.95 -5.72 1.87
C GLU A 60 -10.40 -5.81 0.41
N THR A 61 -9.44 -5.75 -0.50
CA THR A 61 -9.62 -5.98 -1.93
C THR A 61 -8.37 -6.60 -2.52
N ARG A 62 -8.49 -7.18 -3.72
CA ARG A 62 -7.36 -7.71 -4.47
C ARG A 62 -7.25 -6.97 -5.80
N ILE A 63 -6.07 -6.44 -6.09
CA ILE A 63 -5.78 -5.75 -7.36
C ILE A 63 -4.75 -6.55 -8.14
N HIS A 64 -4.99 -6.69 -9.46
CA HIS A 64 -3.99 -7.25 -10.36
C HIS A 64 -2.89 -6.22 -10.64
N GLY A 65 -1.65 -6.58 -10.39
CA GLY A 65 -0.51 -5.68 -10.49
C GLY A 65 0.69 -6.18 -9.71
N VAL A 66 1.70 -5.33 -9.60
CA VAL A 66 2.95 -5.64 -8.92
C VAL A 66 3.24 -4.56 -7.90
N LEU A 67 3.41 -4.94 -6.64
CA LEU A 67 3.73 -4.02 -5.55
C LEU A 67 5.21 -4.12 -5.22
N VAL A 68 5.89 -2.98 -5.27
CA VAL A 68 7.33 -2.86 -5.00
C VAL A 68 7.61 -1.72 -4.03
N ASP A 69 8.67 -1.85 -3.24
CA ASP A 69 9.23 -0.79 -2.40
C ASP A 69 10.43 -0.17 -3.10
N VAL A 70 10.26 1.06 -3.60
CA VAL A 70 11.29 1.82 -4.32
C VAL A 70 11.68 3.02 -3.47
N TYR A 71 12.91 3.01 -2.96
CA TYR A 71 13.41 4.02 -2.02
C TYR A 71 12.48 4.32 -0.82
N GLY A 72 11.83 3.30 -0.26
CA GLY A 72 10.91 3.45 0.86
C GLY A 72 9.48 3.83 0.46
N ILE A 73 9.18 4.01 -0.83
CA ILE A 73 7.84 4.32 -1.34
C ILE A 73 7.23 3.04 -1.91
N GLY A 74 6.05 2.65 -1.41
CA GLY A 74 5.31 1.53 -1.98
C GLY A 74 4.59 1.95 -3.26
N ILE A 75 4.95 1.32 -4.37
CA ILE A 75 4.45 1.62 -5.70
C ILE A 75 3.70 0.40 -6.23
N LEU A 76 2.42 0.59 -6.51
CA LEU A 76 1.57 -0.39 -7.18
C LEU A 76 1.65 -0.16 -8.69
N ILE A 77 2.37 -1.03 -9.38
CA ILE A 77 2.51 -1.04 -10.84
C ILE A 77 1.32 -1.81 -11.43
N THR A 78 0.54 -1.13 -12.26
CA THR A 78 -0.66 -1.65 -12.93
C THR A 78 -0.55 -1.43 -14.43
N GLY A 79 -1.42 -2.07 -15.19
CA GLY A 79 -1.39 -2.02 -16.66
C GLY A 79 -1.90 -3.33 -17.25
N GLU A 80 -2.03 -3.36 -18.57
CA GLU A 80 -2.51 -4.53 -19.30
C GLU A 80 -1.63 -5.79 -19.08
N SER A 81 -2.18 -6.96 -19.36
CA SER A 81 -1.41 -8.21 -19.27
C SER A 81 -0.31 -8.23 -20.33
N GLY A 82 0.90 -8.65 -19.94
CA GLY A 82 2.06 -8.69 -20.85
C GLY A 82 2.67 -7.34 -21.20
N ILE A 83 2.24 -6.25 -20.56
CA ILE A 83 2.79 -4.90 -20.78
C ILE A 83 4.23 -4.75 -20.23
N GLY A 84 4.71 -5.69 -19.42
CA GLY A 84 6.06 -5.66 -18.84
C GLY A 84 6.14 -5.34 -17.34
N LYS A 85 5.06 -5.54 -16.57
CA LYS A 85 5.02 -5.22 -15.13
C LYS A 85 6.05 -6.03 -14.33
N SER A 86 6.05 -7.34 -14.52
CA SER A 86 6.90 -8.29 -13.79
C SER A 86 8.37 -8.16 -14.22
N GLU A 87 8.65 -7.93 -15.51
CA GLU A 87 9.99 -7.63 -16.01
C GLU A 87 10.55 -6.32 -15.44
N THR A 88 9.71 -5.29 -15.33
CA THR A 88 10.10 -4.02 -14.71
C THR A 88 10.39 -4.20 -13.22
N ALA A 89 9.59 -5.00 -12.52
CA ALA A 89 9.82 -5.31 -11.12
C ALA A 89 11.12 -6.10 -10.91
N LEU A 90 11.43 -7.07 -11.79
CA LEU A 90 12.69 -7.80 -11.76
C LEU A 90 13.90 -6.86 -11.93
N GLU A 91 13.80 -5.89 -12.84
CA GLU A 91 14.85 -4.89 -13.01
C GLU A 91 15.01 -4.00 -11.77
N LEU A 92 13.91 -3.57 -11.14
CA LEU A 92 13.95 -2.81 -9.89
C LEU A 92 14.61 -3.63 -8.76
N ILE A 93 14.31 -4.92 -8.65
CA ILE A 93 14.95 -5.82 -7.67
C ILE A 93 16.46 -5.89 -7.90
N LYS A 94 16.89 -6.04 -9.15
CA LYS A 94 18.32 -6.04 -9.51
C LYS A 94 19.02 -4.73 -9.15
N ARG A 95 18.28 -3.61 -9.09
CA ARG A 95 18.76 -2.29 -8.65
C ARG A 95 18.72 -2.09 -7.13
N GLY A 96 18.32 -3.10 -6.36
CA GLY A 96 18.30 -3.08 -4.90
C GLY A 96 16.95 -2.71 -4.27
N HIS A 97 15.89 -2.61 -5.07
CA HIS A 97 14.53 -2.42 -4.57
C HIS A 97 13.91 -3.75 -4.17
N ARG A 98 12.73 -3.70 -3.52
CA ARG A 98 12.15 -4.89 -2.89
C ARG A 98 10.79 -5.22 -3.47
N LEU A 99 10.56 -6.50 -3.76
CA LEU A 99 9.26 -7.02 -4.14
C LEU A 99 8.38 -7.18 -2.91
N VAL A 100 7.11 -6.81 -3.02
CA VAL A 100 6.09 -7.14 -2.02
C VAL A 100 5.16 -8.22 -2.57
N ALA A 101 4.68 -8.03 -3.80
CA ALA A 101 3.75 -8.93 -4.48
C ALA A 101 3.87 -8.79 -6.00
N ASP A 102 3.65 -9.89 -6.72
CA ASP A 102 3.53 -9.95 -8.18
C ASP A 102 2.20 -10.62 -8.56
N ASP A 103 1.67 -10.27 -9.73
CA ASP A 103 0.36 -10.65 -10.28
C ASP A 103 -0.87 -10.22 -9.45
N ALA A 104 -0.93 -10.56 -8.16
CA ALA A 104 -2.05 -10.27 -7.29
C ALA A 104 -1.57 -9.59 -5.99
N VAL A 105 -2.16 -8.44 -5.68
CA VAL A 105 -1.85 -7.66 -4.48
C VAL A 105 -3.08 -7.62 -3.59
N ASP A 106 -2.97 -8.20 -2.40
CA ASP A 106 -3.99 -8.11 -1.35
C ASP A 106 -3.82 -6.78 -0.62
N ILE A 107 -4.83 -5.92 -0.72
CA ILE A 107 -4.83 -4.57 -0.15
C ILE A 107 -5.88 -4.49 0.94
N LYS A 108 -5.45 -4.03 2.10
CA LYS A 108 -6.31 -3.78 3.27
C LYS A 108 -6.26 -2.30 3.64
N GLN A 109 -7.39 -1.73 4.04
CA GLN A 109 -7.46 -0.35 4.52
C GLN A 109 -7.57 -0.33 6.04
N ILE A 110 -6.57 0.25 6.72
CA ILE A 110 -6.55 0.45 8.18
C ILE A 110 -6.27 1.93 8.43
N ASP A 111 -7.15 2.61 9.17
CA ASP A 111 -6.97 4.02 9.57
C ASP A 111 -6.61 5.00 8.42
N GLY A 112 -7.19 4.78 7.24
CA GLY A 112 -6.94 5.62 6.06
C GLY A 112 -5.70 5.23 5.27
N VAL A 113 -4.94 4.23 5.71
CA VAL A 113 -3.73 3.73 5.05
C VAL A 113 -4.03 2.42 4.34
N LEU A 114 -3.52 2.30 3.11
CA LEU A 114 -3.63 1.08 2.32
C LEU A 114 -2.39 0.23 2.52
N HIS A 115 -2.54 -0.94 3.11
CA HIS A 115 -1.47 -1.92 3.30
C HIS A 115 -1.59 -3.01 2.24
N GLY A 116 -0.58 -3.13 1.39
CA GLY A 116 -0.49 -4.17 0.36
C GLY A 116 0.40 -5.34 0.80
N THR A 117 -0.03 -6.55 0.45
CA THR A 117 0.66 -7.82 0.73
C THR A 117 0.53 -8.75 -0.48
N SER A 118 1.33 -9.81 -0.51
CA SER A 118 1.18 -10.89 -1.49
C SER A 118 0.31 -12.02 -0.91
N PRO A 119 -0.53 -12.68 -1.74
CA PRO A 119 -1.10 -13.96 -1.39
C PRO A 119 -0.03 -14.95 -0.94
N TYR A 120 -0.30 -15.72 0.12
CA TYR A 120 0.69 -16.64 0.70
C TYR A 120 1.32 -17.60 -0.32
N ILE A 121 0.53 -18.07 -1.28
CA ILE A 121 0.94 -19.04 -2.30
C ILE A 121 1.98 -18.46 -3.28
N THR A 122 1.92 -17.17 -3.60
CA THR A 122 2.80 -16.50 -4.57
C THR A 122 3.82 -15.57 -3.92
N SER A 123 3.87 -15.53 -2.59
CA SER A 123 4.78 -14.67 -1.84
C SER A 123 6.25 -14.93 -2.20
N GLY A 124 6.94 -13.89 -2.65
CA GLY A 124 8.36 -13.95 -3.05
C GLY A 124 8.61 -14.60 -4.40
N MET A 125 7.56 -14.92 -5.16
CA MET A 125 7.65 -15.48 -6.50
C MET A 125 7.32 -14.42 -7.55
N ILE A 126 7.96 -14.50 -8.72
CA ILE A 126 7.61 -13.72 -9.91
C ILE A 126 7.45 -14.65 -11.10
N GLU A 127 6.42 -14.43 -11.94
CA GLU A 127 6.35 -15.06 -13.26
C GLU A 127 7.00 -14.18 -14.33
N VAL A 128 8.01 -14.71 -15.02
CA VAL A 128 8.65 -14.02 -16.14
C VAL A 128 8.43 -14.82 -17.41
N ARG A 129 7.82 -14.19 -18.42
CA ARG A 129 7.54 -14.86 -19.70
C ARG A 129 8.82 -15.36 -20.34
N GLY A 130 8.81 -16.62 -20.76
CA GLY A 130 9.98 -17.31 -21.33
C GLY A 130 10.97 -17.87 -20.31
N MET A 131 10.87 -17.51 -19.03
CA MET A 131 11.69 -18.09 -17.95
C MET A 131 10.87 -18.95 -16.97
N GLY A 132 9.57 -18.68 -16.84
CA GLY A 132 8.70 -19.34 -15.87
C GLY A 132 8.68 -18.63 -14.51
N ILE A 133 8.30 -19.36 -13.47
CA ILE A 133 8.24 -18.83 -12.10
C ILE A 133 9.65 -18.81 -11.49
N ILE A 134 10.00 -17.70 -10.85
CA ILE A 134 11.30 -17.44 -10.25
C ILE A 134 11.13 -17.14 -8.75
N ASP A 135 11.97 -17.78 -7.93
CA ASP A 135 12.09 -17.51 -6.50
C ASP A 135 13.06 -16.33 -6.28
N ILE A 136 12.50 -15.19 -5.88
CA ILE A 136 13.25 -13.95 -5.69
C ILE A 136 14.17 -14.02 -4.47
N PRO A 137 13.72 -14.47 -3.28
CA PRO A 137 14.60 -14.69 -2.13
C PRO A 137 15.80 -15.60 -2.42
N ALA A 138 15.61 -16.67 -3.19
CA ALA A 138 16.67 -17.62 -3.50
C ALA A 138 17.74 -17.01 -4.43
N LEU A 139 17.32 -16.18 -5.40
CA LEU A 139 18.26 -15.60 -6.37
C LEU A 139 18.86 -14.26 -5.93
N TYR A 140 18.11 -13.43 -5.22
CA TYR A 140 18.50 -12.06 -4.88
C TYR A 140 18.60 -11.81 -3.36
N GLY A 141 18.43 -12.86 -2.55
CA GLY A 141 18.54 -12.82 -1.10
C GLY A 141 17.25 -12.35 -0.40
N LEU A 142 17.10 -12.70 0.88
CA LEU A 142 15.90 -12.37 1.67
C LEU A 142 15.59 -10.86 1.77
N SER A 143 16.61 -10.01 1.62
CA SER A 143 16.43 -8.56 1.62
C SER A 143 15.73 -8.01 0.39
N SER A 144 15.59 -8.80 -0.68
CA SER A 144 14.93 -8.41 -1.93
C SER A 144 13.40 -8.50 -1.88
N VAL A 145 12.83 -8.99 -0.76
CA VAL A 145 11.38 -9.10 -0.57
C VAL A 145 10.92 -8.43 0.73
N LEU A 146 9.66 -8.02 0.77
CA LEU A 146 8.96 -7.52 1.94
C LEU A 146 7.61 -8.23 2.07
N LYS A 147 7.19 -8.53 3.31
CA LYS A 147 5.88 -9.17 3.55
C LYS A 147 4.70 -8.23 3.30
N ALA A 148 4.89 -6.95 3.57
CA ALA A 148 3.87 -5.92 3.48
C ALA A 148 4.50 -4.56 3.16
N LYS A 149 3.75 -3.71 2.50
CA LYS A 149 4.12 -2.31 2.24
C LYS A 149 2.90 -1.44 2.02
N ASP A 150 2.95 -0.21 2.50
CA ASP A 150 1.89 0.77 2.26
C ASP A 150 1.86 1.17 0.79
N VAL A 151 0.67 1.26 0.20
CA VAL A 151 0.50 1.70 -1.20
C VAL A 151 0.45 3.22 -1.23
N ASN A 152 1.56 3.86 -1.58
CA ASN A 152 1.68 5.32 -1.59
C ASN A 152 1.37 5.93 -2.97
N MET A 153 1.67 5.18 -4.03
CA MET A 153 1.53 5.64 -5.42
C MET A 153 1.16 4.49 -6.35
N ILE A 154 0.41 4.81 -7.40
CA ILE A 154 0.10 3.90 -8.49
C ILE A 154 0.84 4.37 -9.73
N ILE A 155 1.54 3.45 -10.38
CA ILE A 155 2.07 3.66 -11.71
C ILE A 155 1.28 2.79 -12.67
N TYR A 156 0.64 3.42 -13.65
CA TYR A 156 -0.11 2.75 -14.69
C TYR A 156 0.73 2.72 -15.97
N LEU A 157 1.14 1.52 -16.37
CA LEU A 157 1.85 1.29 -17.61
C LEU A 157 0.84 1.13 -18.74
N GLU A 158 1.00 1.91 -19.80
CA GLU A 158 0.13 1.86 -20.97
C GLU A 158 0.91 1.79 -22.27
N GLN A 159 0.29 1.20 -23.30
CA GLN A 159 0.85 1.25 -24.64
C GLN A 159 0.83 2.69 -25.12
N TRP A 160 1.94 3.12 -25.72
CA TRP A 160 2.03 4.45 -26.28
C TRP A 160 1.03 4.62 -27.44
N LYS A 161 0.27 5.72 -27.42
CA LYS A 161 -0.63 6.13 -28.50
C LYS A 161 -0.14 7.44 -29.12
N GLU A 162 -0.20 7.54 -30.43
CA GLU A 162 0.18 8.76 -31.18
C GLU A 162 -0.70 9.96 -30.83
N ASP A 163 -1.99 9.72 -30.59
CA ASP A 163 -3.01 10.76 -30.42
C ASP A 163 -3.20 11.23 -28.96
N GLU A 164 -2.51 10.63 -27.99
CA GLU A 164 -2.60 11.05 -26.58
C GLU A 164 -1.59 12.16 -26.27
N ASN A 165 -2.11 13.29 -25.80
CA ASN A 165 -1.30 14.42 -25.36
C ASN A 165 -0.81 14.14 -23.93
N TYR A 166 0.31 13.43 -23.80
CA TYR A 166 0.93 13.14 -22.51
C TYR A 166 1.34 14.45 -21.82
N ASP A 167 0.93 14.63 -20.55
CA ASP A 167 1.35 15.77 -19.74
C ASP A 167 2.88 15.81 -19.62
N ARG A 168 3.49 16.80 -20.27
CA ARG A 168 4.95 16.98 -20.34
C ARG A 168 5.50 17.68 -19.10
N LEU A 169 4.65 18.34 -18.33
CA LEU A 169 5.04 19.17 -17.19
C LEU A 169 4.68 18.50 -15.86
N GLY A 170 3.80 17.49 -15.86
CA GLY A 170 3.40 16.74 -14.67
C GLY A 170 2.60 17.61 -13.70
N ILE A 171 1.85 18.57 -14.22
CA ILE A 171 1.06 19.54 -13.46
C ILE A 171 -0.22 18.87 -12.96
N ASP A 172 -0.82 18.00 -13.78
CA ASP A 172 -2.06 17.33 -13.42
C ASP A 172 -1.79 16.13 -12.52
N LYS A 173 -2.25 16.23 -11.27
CA LYS A 173 -2.20 15.13 -10.31
C LYS A 173 -3.45 14.26 -10.51
N GLU A 174 -3.29 13.13 -11.19
CA GLU A 174 -4.32 12.10 -11.22
C GLU A 174 -4.34 11.30 -9.91
N TYR A 175 -5.52 10.87 -9.48
CA TYR A 175 -5.73 10.00 -8.33
C TYR A 175 -6.66 8.85 -8.69
N LEU A 176 -6.45 7.70 -8.05
CA LEU A 176 -7.36 6.55 -8.10
C LEU A 176 -7.77 6.19 -6.68
N ASN A 177 -9.07 5.95 -6.46
CA ASN A 177 -9.57 5.48 -5.17
C ASN A 177 -9.43 3.97 -5.05
N ILE A 178 -8.75 3.51 -3.99
CA ILE A 178 -8.74 2.10 -3.57
C ILE A 178 -9.32 2.08 -2.17
N LEU A 179 -10.40 1.30 -1.95
CA LEU A 179 -11.10 1.24 -0.65
C LEU A 179 -11.42 2.64 -0.08
N ASN A 180 -11.87 3.56 -0.94
CA ASN A 180 -12.15 4.97 -0.64
C ASN A 180 -10.95 5.84 -0.21
N VAL A 181 -9.73 5.34 -0.36
CA VAL A 181 -8.51 6.11 -0.14
C VAL A 181 -7.96 6.61 -1.50
N PRO A 182 -7.81 7.93 -1.71
CA PRO A 182 -7.25 8.47 -2.94
C PRO A 182 -5.74 8.26 -2.99
N VAL A 183 -5.27 7.54 -4.00
CA VAL A 183 -3.85 7.26 -4.23
C VAL A 183 -3.39 7.97 -5.49
N ARG A 184 -2.26 8.68 -5.42
CA ARG A 184 -1.69 9.39 -6.57
C ARG A 184 -1.36 8.39 -7.69
N LYS A 185 -1.87 8.64 -8.89
CA LYS A 185 -1.67 7.83 -10.08
C LYS A 185 -0.77 8.58 -11.07
N LEU A 186 0.21 7.88 -11.62
CA LEU A 186 1.04 8.36 -12.73
C LEU A 186 0.92 7.38 -13.89
N LYS A 187 0.57 7.88 -15.07
CA LYS A 187 0.57 7.08 -16.30
C LYS A 187 1.93 7.18 -16.98
N ILE A 188 2.48 6.04 -17.38
CA ILE A 188 3.77 5.96 -18.07
C ILE A 188 3.58 5.18 -19.37
N PRO A 189 3.76 5.84 -20.54
CA PRO A 189 3.69 5.16 -21.81
C PRO A 189 4.96 4.35 -22.06
N ILE A 190 4.77 3.09 -22.46
CA ILE A 190 5.85 2.19 -22.84
C ILE A 190 6.26 2.47 -24.28
N ARG A 191 7.56 2.69 -24.47
CA ARG A 191 8.19 2.80 -25.79
C ARG A 191 9.48 1.99 -25.81
N PRO A 192 9.81 1.33 -26.94
CA PRO A 192 11.11 0.68 -27.11
C PRO A 192 12.27 1.63 -26.79
N GLY A 193 13.30 1.11 -26.12
CA GLY A 193 14.48 1.89 -25.71
C GLY A 193 14.31 2.72 -24.43
N ARG A 194 13.14 2.73 -23.80
CA ARG A 194 12.96 3.31 -22.46
C ARG A 194 13.22 2.28 -21.37
N ASN A 195 13.97 2.68 -20.35
CA ASN A 195 14.15 1.89 -19.14
C ASN A 195 13.06 2.28 -18.12
N LEU A 196 12.06 1.41 -17.95
CA LEU A 196 10.93 1.69 -17.06
C LEU A 196 11.34 1.74 -15.60
N ALA A 197 12.28 0.90 -15.16
CA ALA A 197 12.78 0.91 -13.79
C ALA A 197 13.36 2.28 -13.41
N VAL A 198 14.17 2.89 -14.29
CA VAL A 198 14.73 4.25 -14.08
C VAL A 198 13.63 5.30 -13.96
N ILE A 199 12.59 5.22 -14.80
CA ILE A 199 11.48 6.19 -14.75
C ILE A 199 10.69 6.03 -13.45
N ILE A 200 10.46 4.79 -13.00
CA ILE A 200 9.79 4.50 -11.73
C ILE A 200 10.63 4.99 -10.55
N GLU A 201 11.95 4.80 -10.56
CA GLU A 201 12.88 5.35 -9.56
C GLU A 201 12.79 6.89 -9.49
N ALA A 202 12.78 7.55 -10.65
CA ALA A 202 12.62 9.00 -10.73
C ALA A 202 11.25 9.46 -10.21
N ALA A 203 10.18 8.72 -10.54
CA ALA A 203 8.84 8.99 -10.02
C ALA A 203 8.76 8.85 -8.49
N ALA A 204 9.39 7.81 -7.93
CA ALA A 204 9.49 7.60 -6.49
C ALA A 204 10.24 8.75 -5.79
N ALA A 205 11.38 9.16 -6.36
CA ALA A 205 12.17 10.27 -5.83
C ALA A 205 11.40 11.60 -5.89
N ASN A 206 10.71 11.87 -7.01
CA ASN A 206 9.86 13.06 -7.16
C ASN A 206 8.67 13.04 -6.21
N TYR A 207 8.04 11.89 -6.02
CA TYR A 207 6.97 11.71 -5.03
C TYR A 207 7.47 12.07 -3.63
N ARG A 208 8.61 11.51 -3.22
CA ARG A 208 9.22 11.82 -1.92
C ARG A 208 9.55 13.31 -1.77
N TYR A 209 10.10 13.94 -2.81
CA TYR A 209 10.37 15.39 -2.80
C TYR A 209 9.09 16.22 -2.61
N SER A 210 7.99 15.82 -3.27
CA SER A 210 6.69 16.51 -3.15
C SER A 210 6.03 16.39 -1.78
N LEU A 211 6.47 15.48 -0.91
CA LEU A 211 6.02 15.41 0.49
C LEU A 211 6.70 16.44 1.38
N ILE A 212 7.83 17.01 0.95
CA ILE A 212 8.67 17.90 1.76
C ILE A 212 8.67 19.34 1.21
N SER A 213 8.54 19.50 -0.12
CA SER A 213 8.58 20.80 -0.79
C SER A 213 7.21 21.23 -1.30
N ASN A 214 6.85 22.49 -1.02
CA ASN A 214 5.69 23.16 -1.64
C ASN A 214 6.00 23.78 -3.01
N VAL A 215 7.28 23.83 -3.40
CA VAL A 215 7.74 24.38 -4.68
C VAL A 215 8.00 23.24 -5.65
N THR A 216 7.32 23.28 -6.80
CA THR A 216 7.50 22.30 -7.87
C THR A 216 8.67 22.69 -8.79
N PRO A 217 9.29 21.75 -9.51
CA PRO A 217 10.27 22.09 -10.54
C PRO A 217 9.73 23.04 -11.62
N VAL A 218 8.43 23.00 -11.91
CA VAL A 218 7.77 23.90 -12.85
C VAL A 218 7.73 25.33 -12.31
N ASP A 219 7.49 25.51 -11.01
CA ASP A 219 7.55 26.82 -10.35
C ASP A 219 8.96 27.41 -10.44
N VAL A 220 9.98 26.58 -10.14
CA VAL A 220 11.40 26.99 -10.25
C VAL A 220 11.75 27.43 -11.67
N ILE A 221 11.30 26.71 -12.69
CA ILE A 221 11.53 27.08 -14.09
C ILE A 221 10.80 28.40 -14.41
N SER A 222 9.55 28.54 -13.97
CA SER A 222 8.74 29.74 -14.21
C SER A 222 9.35 30.98 -13.57
N GLU A 223 9.86 30.88 -12.34
CA GLU A 223 10.59 31.95 -11.66
C GLU A 223 11.85 32.35 -12.43
N ARG A 224 12.65 31.38 -12.87
CA ARG A 224 13.87 31.65 -13.66
C ARG A 224 13.57 32.31 -15.01
N ILE A 225 12.49 31.91 -15.69
CA ILE A 225 12.06 32.55 -16.94
C ILE A 225 11.70 34.03 -16.68
N ASN A 226 10.98 34.31 -15.60
CA ASN A 226 10.61 35.67 -15.22
C ASN A 226 11.83 36.53 -14.86
N GLU A 227 12.83 35.96 -14.18
CA GLU A 227 14.10 36.66 -13.89
C GLU A 227 14.86 37.04 -15.17
N VAL A 228 14.94 36.12 -16.13
CA VAL A 228 15.59 36.38 -17.43
C VAL A 228 14.85 37.47 -18.21
N ALA A 229 13.51 37.46 -18.18
CA ALA A 229 12.71 38.49 -18.83
C ALA A 229 12.93 39.88 -18.20
N ARG A 230 13.02 39.96 -16.87
CA ARG A 230 13.30 41.22 -16.16
C ARG A 230 14.69 41.78 -16.49
N LYS A 231 15.71 40.92 -16.60
CA LYS A 231 17.09 41.32 -16.96
C LYS A 231 17.25 41.80 -18.41
N LYS A 232 16.32 41.46 -19.31
CA LYS A 232 16.35 41.95 -20.71
C LYS A 232 15.63 43.30 -20.90
N ASN A 233 14.78 43.68 -19.96
CA ASN A 233 13.94 44.88 -20.04
C ASN A 233 14.43 46.04 -19.14
N GLY A 234 15.59 45.89 -18.48
CA GLY A 234 16.27 46.93 -17.71
C GLY A 234 17.72 47.04 -18.16
#